data_AF-A0A2D5S312-F1
#
_entry.id   AF-A0A2D5S312-F1
#
_cell.length_a   1.000
_cell.length_b   1.000
_cell.length_c   1.000
_cell.angle_alpha   90.00
_cell.angle_beta   90.00
_cell.angle_gamma   90.00
#
_symmetry.space_group_name_H-M   'P 1'
#
loop_
_entity.id
_entity.type
_entity.pdbx_description
1 polymer ?
#
loop_
_entity_poly.entity_id
_entity_poly.type
_entity_poly.pdbx_seq_one_letter_code
_entity_poly.pdbx_strand_id
1 'polypeptide(L)'
;MNTTSTQTSAPEAPLGLPPKGHLIGTILVRIVIPLWVVAGASVKLWTFNPALLPEPILDLVKESASLFGVSNLGWWLAIWLRFFVATEIAAALIMLASPRLARFVASFILAVFLAVLVATMAKSAQRDGISAIWSGSCGCFGSASPPPIGMFLLDGILLLGVIFIRPIHEPGVPLRAGMVLAAGAIGAGIGFGRPTPVITLTPAPALVPMAGEAATPGSTSDEDSAPVATGWGDPPTDLEPFYFTEFSDWVGQPLSSQPLARLISRPLPDWIDQARFHLVFHRADCEHCHTLLEDFFSGPLGTPVIAVEIPDSDPADALSMPCEACLLHELPSGPQYVLTTPVLLTIDGGMVLAVCEDPEDLDLVADTIEAGR
;
A
#
# COMPACT_ATOMS: atom_id res chain seq x y z
N MET A 1 72.43 35.60 -40.47
CA MET A 1 71.56 36.37 -39.57
C MET A 1 70.62 35.39 -38.90
N ASN A 2 70.90 35.01 -37.64
CA ASN A 2 70.02 34.14 -36.84
C ASN A 2 69.27 35.03 -35.85
N THR A 3 67.98 35.24 -36.10
CA THR A 3 67.08 35.92 -35.17
C THR A 3 66.66 34.96 -34.08
N THR A 4 67.19 35.17 -32.88
CA THR A 4 66.80 34.45 -31.66
C THR A 4 65.59 35.16 -31.08
N SER A 5 64.41 34.55 -31.21
CA SER A 5 63.17 35.04 -30.60
C SER A 5 63.07 34.55 -29.16
N THR A 6 63.36 35.44 -28.21
CA THR A 6 63.15 35.25 -26.78
C THR A 6 61.65 35.24 -26.48
N GLN A 7 61.08 34.05 -26.21
CA GLN A 7 59.73 33.95 -25.66
C GLN A 7 59.77 34.34 -24.17
N THR A 8 59.18 35.49 -23.86
CA THR A 8 58.85 35.91 -22.50
C THR A 8 57.67 35.07 -22.01
N SER A 9 57.93 34.09 -21.15
CA SER A 9 56.91 33.34 -20.41
C SER A 9 56.11 34.29 -19.53
N ALA A 10 54.78 34.29 -19.71
CA ALA A 10 53.86 34.98 -18.83
C ALA A 10 53.93 34.38 -17.41
N PRO A 11 53.73 35.20 -16.35
CA PRO A 11 53.68 34.71 -14.98
C PRO A 11 52.52 33.72 -14.83
N GLU A 12 52.86 32.50 -14.45
CA GLU A 12 51.95 31.41 -14.11
C GLU A 12 51.03 31.91 -12.98
N ALA A 13 49.74 32.09 -13.29
CA ALA A 13 48.75 32.51 -12.30
C ALA A 13 48.78 31.52 -11.12
N PRO A 14 48.74 31.98 -9.86
CA PRO A 14 48.79 31.09 -8.72
C PRO A 14 47.61 30.12 -8.83
N LEU A 15 47.92 28.83 -8.98
CA LEU A 15 46.97 27.72 -8.92
C LEU A 15 46.14 27.90 -7.66
N GLY A 16 44.92 28.42 -7.82
CA GLY A 16 44.00 28.63 -6.72
C GLY A 16 43.82 27.33 -5.99
N LEU A 17 44.18 27.30 -4.70
CA LEU A 17 43.99 26.13 -3.86
C LEU A 17 42.55 25.64 -4.02
N PRO A 18 42.33 24.35 -4.35
CA PRO A 18 40.98 23.85 -4.55
C PRO A 18 40.14 24.16 -3.30
N PRO A 19 38.90 24.62 -3.46
CA PRO A 19 38.06 25.01 -2.34
C PRO A 19 37.94 23.84 -1.36
N LYS A 20 38.34 24.08 -0.10
CA LYS A 20 38.23 23.11 0.98
C LYS A 20 36.75 22.82 1.21
N GLY A 21 36.35 21.56 1.15
CA GLY A 21 34.97 21.17 1.46
C GLY A 21 34.60 21.47 2.92
N HIS A 22 33.30 21.44 3.21
CA HIS A 22 32.75 21.77 4.53
C HIS A 22 32.37 20.51 5.32
N LEU A 23 32.65 20.51 6.63
CA LEU A 23 32.24 19.44 7.55
C LEU A 23 30.72 19.21 7.52
N ILE A 24 29.95 20.30 7.40
CA ILE A 24 28.48 20.25 7.30
C ILE A 24 28.05 19.40 6.09
N GLY A 25 28.69 19.58 4.92
CA GLY A 25 28.38 18.78 3.73
C GLY A 25 28.73 17.30 3.93
N THR A 26 29.82 17.01 4.63
CA THR A 26 30.19 15.63 4.98
C THR A 26 29.15 15.00 5.91
N ILE A 27 28.70 15.70 6.96
CA ILE A 27 27.67 15.21 7.89
C ILE A 27 26.33 15.01 7.17
N LEU A 28 25.93 15.95 6.32
CA LEU A 28 24.69 15.88 5.56
C LEU A 28 24.65 14.61 4.68
N VAL A 29 25.68 14.42 3.86
CA VAL A 29 25.73 13.33 2.86
C VAL A 29 26.03 11.97 3.48
N ARG A 30 26.81 11.92 4.58
CA ARG A 30 27.24 10.65 5.18
C ARG A 30 26.46 10.25 6.43
N ILE A 31 25.61 11.11 6.99
CA ILE A 31 24.88 10.77 8.22
C ILE A 31 23.41 11.07 8.03
N VAL A 32 23.07 12.33 7.76
CA VAL A 32 21.66 12.77 7.72
C VAL A 32 20.88 12.04 6.64
N ILE A 33 21.37 12.05 5.40
CA ILE A 33 20.66 11.43 4.26
C ILE A 33 20.59 9.89 4.37
N PRO A 34 21.68 9.17 4.70
CA PRO A 34 21.59 7.73 4.93
C PRO A 34 20.60 7.36 6.02
N LEU A 35 20.57 8.10 7.14
CA LEU A 35 19.61 7.85 8.22
C LEU A 35 18.18 8.14 7.78
N TRP A 36 17.96 9.19 6.99
CA TRP A 36 16.66 9.50 6.40
C TRP A 36 16.14 8.37 5.51
N VAL A 37 16.99 7.87 4.60
CA VAL A 37 16.67 6.74 3.72
C VAL A 37 16.40 5.46 4.52
N VAL A 38 17.24 5.16 5.52
CA VAL A 38 17.05 3.99 6.39
C VAL A 38 15.77 4.09 7.21
N ALA A 39 15.38 5.29 7.68
CA ALA A 39 14.13 5.48 8.40
C ALA A 39 12.93 5.10 7.54
N GLY A 40 12.87 5.59 6.29
CA GLY A 40 11.83 5.20 5.33
C GLY A 40 11.83 3.70 5.04
N ALA A 41 12.99 3.11 4.77
CA ALA A 41 13.13 1.67 4.52
C ALA A 41 12.70 0.82 5.73
N SER A 42 12.99 1.29 6.95
CA SER A 42 12.64 0.59 8.20
C SER A 42 11.15 0.55 8.42
N VAL A 43 10.43 1.64 8.14
CA VAL A 43 8.96 1.68 8.24
C VAL A 43 8.33 0.74 7.22
N LYS A 44 8.77 0.80 5.95
CA LYS A 44 8.33 -0.14 4.90
C LYS A 44 8.58 -1.60 5.29
N LEU A 45 9.78 -1.87 5.80
CA LEU A 45 10.14 -3.21 6.24
C LEU A 45 9.27 -3.65 7.41
N TRP A 46 9.00 -2.79 8.39
CA TRP A 46 8.29 -3.08 9.64
C TRP A 46 6.80 -3.33 9.46
N THR A 47 6.12 -2.49 8.69
CA THR A 47 4.68 -2.65 8.41
C THR A 47 4.42 -3.71 7.35
N PHE A 48 5.40 -3.95 6.47
CA PHE A 48 5.27 -4.88 5.34
C PHE A 48 4.08 -4.56 4.42
N ASN A 49 3.80 -3.26 4.28
CA ASN A 49 2.66 -2.75 3.52
C ASN A 49 3.09 -2.20 2.16
N PRO A 50 2.65 -2.78 1.03
CA PRO A 50 2.95 -2.23 -0.28
C PRO A 50 2.27 -0.87 -0.51
N ALA A 51 1.18 -0.54 0.18
CA ALA A 51 0.54 0.79 0.09
C ALA A 51 1.41 1.94 0.60
N LEU A 52 2.55 1.64 1.25
CA LEU A 52 3.56 2.64 1.56
C LEU A 52 4.39 3.08 0.36
N LEU A 53 4.27 2.36 -0.75
CA LEU A 53 4.83 2.80 -2.02
C LEU A 53 3.92 3.89 -2.58
N PRO A 54 4.48 5.00 -3.06
CA PRO A 54 3.67 6.02 -3.71
C PRO A 54 2.87 5.45 -4.88
N GLU A 55 1.64 5.91 -5.06
CA GLU A 55 0.71 5.42 -6.09
C GLU A 55 1.31 5.30 -7.50
N PRO A 56 2.14 6.24 -8.01
CA PRO A 56 2.81 6.06 -9.30
C PRO A 56 3.74 4.83 -9.36
N ILE A 57 4.36 4.45 -8.24
CA ILE A 57 5.21 3.26 -8.15
C ILE A 57 4.34 2.00 -8.03
N LEU A 58 3.23 2.06 -7.29
CA LEU A 58 2.28 0.95 -7.22
C LEU A 58 1.74 0.60 -8.60
N ASP A 59 1.28 1.59 -9.35
CA ASP A 59 0.74 1.36 -10.70
C ASP A 59 1.80 0.79 -11.64
N LEU A 60 3.03 1.30 -11.58
CA LEU A 60 4.14 0.75 -12.36
C LEU A 60 4.42 -0.73 -11.99
N VAL A 61 4.35 -1.08 -10.70
CA VAL A 61 4.54 -2.45 -10.25
C VAL A 61 3.37 -3.34 -10.71
N LYS A 62 2.13 -2.86 -10.63
CA LYS A 62 0.94 -3.57 -11.12
C LYS A 62 1.01 -3.81 -12.63
N GLU A 63 1.32 -2.78 -13.41
CA GLU A 63 1.52 -2.88 -14.87
C GLU A 63 2.65 -3.85 -15.21
N SER A 64 3.71 -3.90 -14.41
CA SER A 64 4.76 -4.89 -14.62
C SER A 64 4.27 -6.33 -14.39
N ALA A 65 3.33 -6.55 -13.47
CA ALA A 65 2.75 -7.87 -13.22
C ALA A 65 2.04 -8.40 -14.47
N SER A 66 1.23 -7.54 -15.11
CA SER A 66 0.54 -7.90 -16.36
C SER A 66 1.53 -8.13 -17.51
N LEU A 67 2.57 -7.30 -17.62
CA LEU A 67 3.64 -7.46 -18.60
C LEU A 67 4.37 -8.81 -18.47
N PHE A 68 4.55 -9.31 -17.25
CA PHE A 68 5.21 -10.58 -16.96
C PHE A 68 4.24 -11.77 -16.78
N GLY A 69 2.93 -11.56 -16.95
CA GLY A 69 1.91 -12.61 -16.81
C GLY A 69 1.78 -13.17 -15.38
N VAL A 70 2.06 -12.36 -14.37
CA VAL A 70 1.98 -12.75 -12.96
C VAL A 70 0.55 -12.56 -12.46
N SER A 71 -0.13 -13.66 -12.12
CA SER A 71 -1.52 -13.64 -11.62
C SER A 71 -1.63 -13.34 -10.13
N ASN A 72 -0.61 -13.66 -9.33
CA ASN A 72 -0.61 -13.36 -7.91
C ASN A 72 0.01 -11.98 -7.65
N LEU A 73 -0.84 -10.95 -7.72
CA LEU A 73 -0.43 -9.57 -7.55
C LEU A 73 0.04 -9.25 -6.11
N GLY A 74 -0.55 -9.86 -5.08
CA GLY A 74 -0.11 -9.70 -3.70
C GLY A 74 1.33 -10.17 -3.47
N TRP A 75 1.67 -11.35 -3.97
CA TRP A 75 3.04 -11.86 -3.96
C TRP A 75 4.00 -10.96 -4.74
N TRP A 76 3.57 -10.48 -5.91
CA TRP A 76 4.37 -9.60 -6.75
C TRP A 76 4.69 -8.27 -6.05
N LEU A 77 3.68 -7.62 -5.48
CA LEU A 77 3.83 -6.40 -4.69
C LEU A 77 4.74 -6.61 -3.48
N ALA A 78 4.61 -7.75 -2.78
CA ALA A 78 5.48 -8.09 -1.65
C ALA A 78 6.95 -8.23 -2.07
N ILE A 79 7.24 -8.80 -3.24
CA ILE A 79 8.61 -8.90 -3.78
C ILE A 79 9.17 -7.51 -4.10
N TRP A 80 8.39 -6.66 -4.76
CA TRP A 80 8.83 -5.32 -5.11
C TRP A 80 9.06 -4.44 -3.88
N LEU A 81 8.19 -4.52 -2.87
CA LEU A 81 8.40 -3.84 -1.59
C LEU A 81 9.76 -4.24 -0.97
N ARG A 82 10.06 -5.54 -0.91
CA ARG A 82 11.35 -6.04 -0.41
C ARG A 82 12.53 -5.57 -1.24
N PHE A 83 12.37 -5.51 -2.56
CA PHE A 83 13.38 -5.00 -3.48
C PHE A 83 13.67 -3.51 -3.24
N PHE A 84 12.65 -2.68 -3.05
CA PHE A 84 12.82 -1.26 -2.72
C PHE A 84 13.52 -1.08 -1.37
N VAL A 85 13.09 -1.79 -0.33
CA VAL A 85 13.77 -1.78 0.99
C VAL A 85 15.23 -2.19 0.84
N ALA A 86 15.53 -3.30 0.14
CA ALA A 86 16.89 -3.76 -0.06
C ALA A 86 17.76 -2.71 -0.78
N THR A 87 17.20 -2.03 -1.78
CA THR A 87 17.88 -0.99 -2.55
C THR A 87 18.14 0.26 -1.70
N GLU A 88 17.19 0.70 -0.89
CA GLU A 88 17.33 1.83 0.03
C GLU A 88 18.43 1.58 1.08
N ILE A 89 18.44 0.39 1.68
CA ILE A 89 19.48 -0.01 2.64
C ILE A 89 20.85 -0.10 1.97
N ALA A 90 20.94 -0.70 0.79
CA ALA A 90 22.19 -0.77 0.04
C ALA A 90 22.72 0.63 -0.32
N ALA A 91 21.85 1.54 -0.77
CA ALA A 91 22.20 2.92 -1.07
C ALA A 91 22.73 3.64 0.18
N ALA A 92 22.08 3.49 1.33
CA ALA A 92 22.54 4.05 2.60
C ALA A 92 23.92 3.53 3.00
N LEU A 93 24.16 2.23 2.91
CA LEU A 93 25.47 1.63 3.19
C LEU A 93 26.57 2.12 2.23
N ILE A 94 26.24 2.30 0.94
CA ILE A 94 27.18 2.87 -0.04
C ILE A 94 27.54 4.32 0.34
N MET A 95 26.57 5.13 0.77
CA MET A 95 26.81 6.50 1.22
C MET A 95 27.69 6.54 2.48
N LEU A 96 27.48 5.61 3.41
CA LEU A 96 28.31 5.48 4.62
C LEU A 96 29.74 5.07 4.28
N ALA A 97 29.92 4.11 3.37
CA ALA A 97 31.20 3.46 3.13
C ALA A 97 32.05 4.13 2.04
N SER A 98 31.45 4.88 1.10
CA SER A 98 32.15 5.49 -0.03
C SER A 98 32.00 7.02 -0.06
N PRO A 99 33.01 7.80 0.37
CA PRO A 99 32.97 9.26 0.28
C PRO A 99 32.78 9.77 -1.16
N ARG A 100 33.32 9.03 -2.14
CA ARG A 100 33.24 9.39 -3.57
C ARG A 100 31.85 9.20 -4.15
N LEU A 101 31.16 8.12 -3.79
CA LEU A 101 29.83 7.84 -4.30
C LEU A 101 28.72 8.49 -3.48
N ALA A 102 28.98 8.80 -2.20
CA ALA A 102 27.93 9.21 -1.28
C ALA A 102 27.13 10.41 -1.80
N ARG A 103 27.81 11.42 -2.35
CA ARG A 103 27.15 12.60 -2.91
C ARG A 103 26.29 12.25 -4.13
N PHE A 104 26.82 11.42 -5.03
CA PHE A 104 26.10 11.01 -6.23
C PHE A 104 24.86 10.19 -5.89
N VAL A 105 25.00 9.19 -5.01
CA VAL A 105 23.89 8.34 -4.56
C VAL A 105 22.85 9.17 -3.80
N ALA A 106 23.27 10.06 -2.90
CA ALA A 106 22.38 10.97 -2.18
C ALA A 106 21.59 11.88 -3.13
N SER A 107 22.27 12.51 -4.10
CA SER A 107 21.60 13.36 -5.08
C SER A 107 20.63 12.56 -5.95
N PHE A 108 21.03 11.37 -6.40
CA PHE A 108 20.19 10.52 -7.24
C PHE A 108 18.92 10.07 -6.51
N ILE A 109 19.06 9.51 -5.30
CA ILE A 109 17.91 8.99 -4.54
C ILE A 109 16.93 10.10 -4.16
N LEU A 110 17.42 11.26 -3.70
CA LEU A 110 16.56 12.41 -3.39
C LEU A 110 15.89 12.98 -4.64
N ALA A 111 16.57 13.00 -5.78
CA ALA A 111 15.94 13.42 -7.04
C ALA A 111 14.82 12.45 -7.47
N VAL A 112 15.02 11.14 -7.29
CA VAL A 112 13.97 10.14 -7.55
C VAL A 112 12.80 10.33 -6.58
N PHE A 113 13.05 10.51 -5.29
CA PHE A 113 11.99 10.77 -4.29
C PHE A 113 11.16 12.00 -4.65
N LEU A 114 11.81 13.11 -5.01
CA LEU A 114 11.11 14.32 -5.45
C LEU A 114 10.30 14.11 -6.72
N ALA A 115 10.83 13.38 -7.71
CA ALA A 115 10.09 13.09 -8.93
C ALA A 115 8.84 12.24 -8.65
N VAL A 116 8.96 11.23 -7.80
CA VAL A 116 7.83 10.38 -7.37
C VAL A 116 6.80 11.20 -6.57
N LEU A 117 7.24 12.09 -5.67
CA LEU A 117 6.35 12.98 -4.93
C LEU A 117 5.60 13.95 -5.84
N VAL A 118 6.25 14.49 -6.88
CA VAL A 118 5.58 15.33 -7.89
C VAL A 118 4.50 14.55 -8.63
N ALA A 119 4.81 13.32 -9.07
CA ALA A 119 3.83 12.46 -9.73
C ALA A 119 2.65 12.11 -8.80
N THR A 120 2.93 11.87 -7.51
CA THR A 120 1.91 11.56 -6.50
C THR A 120 1.01 12.78 -6.24
N MET A 121 1.59 13.97 -6.08
CA MET A 121 0.82 15.22 -5.94
C MET A 121 -0.02 15.51 -7.18
N ALA A 122 0.48 15.20 -8.38
CA ALA A 122 -0.28 15.37 -9.61
C ALA A 122 -1.50 14.44 -9.69
N LYS A 123 -1.35 13.17 -9.30
CA LYS A 123 -2.47 12.21 -9.23
C LYS A 123 -3.50 12.59 -8.16
N SER A 124 -3.04 12.90 -6.96
CA SER A 124 -3.92 13.36 -5.88
C SER A 124 -4.67 14.63 -6.26
N ALA A 125 -4.03 15.58 -6.94
CA ALA A 125 -4.70 16.80 -7.40
C ALA A 125 -5.74 16.56 -8.50
N GLN A 126 -5.59 15.50 -9.31
CA GLN A 126 -6.56 15.11 -10.32
C GLN A 126 -7.79 14.46 -9.70
N ARG A 127 -7.61 13.64 -8.65
CA ARG A 127 -8.69 12.90 -7.99
C ARG A 127 -9.45 13.76 -6.97
N ASP A 128 -8.72 14.38 -6.05
CA ASP A 128 -9.30 15.01 -4.84
C ASP A 128 -9.15 16.56 -4.87
N GLY A 129 -8.63 17.10 -5.98
CA GLY A 129 -8.33 18.52 -6.13
C GLY A 129 -7.07 18.97 -5.39
N ILE A 130 -6.74 20.26 -5.54
CA ILE A 130 -5.47 20.84 -5.04
C ILE A 130 -5.36 20.80 -3.50
N SER A 131 -6.48 20.73 -2.79
CA SER A 131 -6.51 20.71 -1.32
C SER A 131 -5.83 19.46 -0.75
N ALA A 132 -5.96 18.31 -1.42
CA ALA A 132 -5.38 17.05 -1.00
C ALA A 132 -3.85 17.02 -1.01
N ILE A 133 -3.20 17.93 -1.74
CA ILE A 133 -1.73 18.10 -1.68
C ILE A 133 -1.27 18.52 -0.26
N TRP A 134 -2.13 19.23 0.47
CA TRP A 134 -1.83 19.83 1.78
C TRP A 134 -2.31 19.00 2.96
N SER A 135 -3.40 18.25 2.80
CA SER A 135 -4.01 17.42 3.86
C SER A 135 -3.81 15.92 3.67
N GLY A 136 -3.49 15.47 2.45
CA GLY A 136 -3.36 14.04 2.14
C GLY A 136 -2.16 13.38 2.80
N SER A 137 -2.08 12.05 2.71
CA SER A 137 -0.94 11.24 3.17
C SER A 137 -0.07 10.90 1.96
N CYS A 138 1.26 11.05 2.09
CA CYS A 138 2.18 10.72 1.00
C CYS A 138 2.46 9.21 0.87
N GLY A 139 1.89 8.39 1.75
CA GLY A 139 2.09 6.93 1.79
C GLY A 139 3.45 6.51 2.36
N CYS A 140 4.52 7.28 2.20
CA CYS A 140 5.89 6.89 2.55
C CYS A 140 6.13 6.45 4.01
N PHE A 141 5.28 6.87 4.95
CA PHE A 141 5.36 6.54 6.39
C PHE A 141 4.05 6.01 6.99
N GLY A 142 3.06 5.66 6.18
CA GLY A 142 1.79 5.09 6.63
C GLY A 142 0.85 6.14 7.22
N SER A 143 0.09 5.77 8.26
CA SER A 143 -0.90 6.66 8.90
C SER A 143 -0.30 7.88 9.57
N ALA A 144 0.99 7.86 9.91
CA ALA A 144 1.71 9.00 10.47
C ALA A 144 2.47 9.81 9.40
N SER A 145 2.19 9.60 8.11
CA SER A 145 2.99 10.25 7.07
C SER A 145 2.69 11.75 6.97
N PRO A 146 3.74 12.59 6.84
CA PRO A 146 3.53 14.01 6.59
C PRO A 146 2.77 14.21 5.27
N PRO A 147 2.08 15.35 5.11
CA PRO A 147 1.51 15.72 3.82
C PRO A 147 2.52 15.67 2.68
N PRO A 148 2.12 15.28 1.46
CA PRO A 148 3.01 15.22 0.29
C PRO A 148 3.88 16.45 0.10
N ILE A 149 3.31 17.64 0.30
CA ILE A 149 4.06 18.90 0.20
C ILE A 149 5.12 19.04 1.29
N GLY A 150 4.84 18.61 2.53
CA GLY A 150 5.79 18.64 3.64
C GLY A 150 6.98 17.74 3.37
N MET A 151 6.72 16.53 2.86
CA MET A 151 7.75 15.58 2.45
C MET A 151 8.59 16.13 1.28
N PHE A 152 7.94 16.72 0.27
CA PHE A 152 8.60 17.32 -0.89
C PHE A 152 9.54 18.46 -0.48
N LEU A 153 9.10 19.33 0.44
CA LEU A 153 9.94 20.41 0.95
C LEU A 153 11.15 19.89 1.72
N LEU A 154 10.96 18.87 2.55
CA LEU A 154 12.04 18.26 3.32
C LEU A 154 13.10 17.64 2.38
N ASP A 155 12.68 16.78 1.45
CA ASP A 155 13.58 16.15 0.47
C ASP A 155 14.23 17.20 -0.45
N GLY A 156 13.50 18.26 -0.79
CA GLY A 156 13.98 19.38 -1.60
C GLY A 156 15.10 20.13 -0.89
N ILE A 157 14.92 20.46 0.38
CA ILE A 157 15.94 21.12 1.21
C ILE A 157 17.18 20.22 1.35
N LEU A 158 16.99 18.91 1.60
CA LEU A 158 18.10 17.96 1.65
C LEU A 158 18.87 17.94 0.32
N LEU A 159 18.18 17.85 -0.81
CA LEU A 159 18.80 17.82 -2.13
C LEU A 159 19.56 19.12 -2.44
N LEU A 160 18.95 20.28 -2.19
CA LEU A 160 19.62 21.57 -2.36
C LEU A 160 20.86 21.64 -1.46
N GLY A 161 20.77 21.14 -0.22
CA GLY A 161 21.92 20.98 0.68
C GLY A 161 23.05 20.15 0.06
N VAL A 162 22.74 19.01 -0.56
CA VAL A 162 23.75 18.17 -1.25
C VAL A 162 24.36 18.88 -2.46
N ILE A 163 23.58 19.69 -3.18
CA ILE A 163 24.04 20.43 -4.37
C ILE A 163 24.95 21.60 -3.98
N PHE A 164 24.58 22.37 -2.95
CA PHE A 164 25.29 23.60 -2.58
C PHE A 164 26.39 23.40 -1.53
N ILE A 165 26.24 22.47 -0.58
CA ILE A 165 27.19 22.26 0.52
C ILE A 165 28.16 21.13 0.17
N ARG A 166 29.33 21.48 -0.38
CA ARG A 166 30.33 20.48 -0.80
C ARG A 166 30.95 19.75 0.41
N PRO A 167 30.96 18.41 0.45
CA PRO A 167 31.64 17.66 1.51
C PRO A 167 33.16 17.80 1.41
N ILE A 168 33.85 17.55 2.53
CA ILE A 168 35.32 17.51 2.59
C ILE A 168 35.84 16.45 1.61
N HIS A 169 36.81 16.83 0.77
CA HIS A 169 37.46 15.91 -0.14
C HIS A 169 38.46 15.05 0.66
N GLU A 170 38.09 13.79 0.92
CA GLU A 170 39.03 12.81 1.47
C GLU A 170 39.86 12.22 0.32
N PRO A 171 41.20 12.15 0.45
CA PRO A 171 42.05 11.47 -0.52
C PRO A 171 41.60 10.00 -0.61
N GLY A 172 40.85 9.71 -1.67
CA GLY A 172 39.94 8.58 -1.65
C GLY A 172 40.64 7.23 -1.63
N VAL A 173 40.20 6.38 -0.70
CA VAL A 173 40.34 4.93 -0.83
C VAL A 173 39.69 4.54 -2.18
N PRO A 174 40.37 3.77 -3.06
CA PRO A 174 39.79 3.37 -4.33
C PRO A 174 38.48 2.64 -4.07
N LEU A 175 37.45 2.96 -4.86
CA LEU A 175 36.17 2.26 -4.80
C LEU A 175 36.44 0.78 -5.07
N ARG A 176 36.34 -0.05 -4.03
CA ARG A 176 36.44 -1.50 -4.18
C ARG A 176 35.06 -1.98 -4.59
N ALA A 177 34.93 -2.53 -5.81
CA ALA A 177 33.67 -3.12 -6.28
C ALA A 177 33.05 -4.07 -5.24
N GLY A 178 33.89 -4.79 -4.49
CA GLY A 178 33.46 -5.65 -3.38
C GLY A 178 32.65 -4.95 -2.28
N MET A 179 32.85 -3.65 -2.04
CA MET A 179 32.08 -2.89 -1.05
C MET A 179 30.65 -2.59 -1.52
N VAL A 180 30.48 -2.26 -2.81
CA VAL A 180 29.15 -2.07 -3.41
C VAL A 180 28.39 -3.40 -3.43
N LEU A 181 29.08 -4.49 -3.80
CA LEU A 181 28.52 -5.84 -3.76
C LEU A 181 28.13 -6.26 -2.33
N ALA A 182 28.98 -5.98 -1.34
CA ALA A 182 28.67 -6.27 0.06
C ALA A 182 27.46 -5.47 0.56
N ALA A 183 27.38 -4.17 0.23
CA ALA A 183 26.22 -3.34 0.58
C ALA A 183 24.93 -3.88 -0.07
N GLY A 184 24.99 -4.29 -1.34
CA GLY A 184 23.88 -4.93 -2.04
C GLY A 184 23.45 -6.25 -1.38
N ALA A 185 24.41 -7.11 -1.02
CA ALA A 185 24.13 -8.37 -0.34
C ALA A 185 23.51 -8.17 1.05
N ILE A 186 24.01 -7.19 1.83
CA ILE A 186 23.43 -6.84 3.13
C ILE A 186 22.01 -6.28 2.97
N GLY A 187 21.81 -5.37 2.02
CA GLY A 187 20.49 -4.82 1.70
C GLY A 187 19.49 -5.92 1.32
N ALA A 188 19.89 -6.84 0.44
CA ALA A 188 19.08 -8.00 0.06
C ALA A 188 18.81 -8.92 1.26
N GLY A 189 19.81 -9.20 2.10
CA GLY A 189 19.65 -9.98 3.32
C GLY A 189 18.64 -9.37 4.29
N ILE A 190 18.64 -8.04 4.44
CA ILE A 190 17.67 -7.34 5.30
C ILE A 190 16.27 -7.32 4.68
N GLY A 191 16.15 -6.95 3.39
CA GLY A 191 14.86 -6.85 2.71
C GLY A 191 14.15 -8.20 2.55
N PHE A 192 14.89 -9.26 2.22
CA PHE A 192 14.33 -10.60 1.97
C PHE A 192 14.45 -11.56 3.16
N GLY A 193 15.29 -11.25 4.16
CA GLY A 193 15.48 -12.11 5.33
C GLY A 193 14.35 -12.02 6.36
N ARG A 194 13.53 -10.96 6.33
CA ARG A 194 12.37 -10.86 7.23
C ARG A 194 11.21 -11.73 6.68
N PRO A 195 10.71 -12.71 7.45
CA PRO A 195 9.53 -13.47 7.06
C PRO A 195 8.32 -12.54 6.95
N THR A 196 7.39 -12.86 6.04
CA THR A 196 6.11 -12.17 5.96
C THR A 196 5.38 -12.35 7.30
N PRO A 197 4.95 -11.28 7.97
CA PRO A 197 4.18 -11.41 9.20
C PRO A 197 2.83 -12.08 8.89
N VAL A 198 2.41 -13.01 9.75
CA VAL A 198 1.08 -13.65 9.70
C VAL A 198 0.31 -13.15 10.91
N ILE A 199 -0.93 -12.72 10.71
CA ILE A 199 -1.80 -12.24 11.77
C ILE A 199 -2.73 -13.38 12.16
N THR A 200 -2.49 -14.00 13.31
CA THR A 200 -3.36 -15.06 13.81
C THR A 200 -4.54 -14.46 14.56
N LEU A 201 -5.75 -14.72 14.09
CA LEU A 201 -6.97 -14.43 14.83
C LEU A 201 -7.06 -15.38 16.01
N THR A 202 -7.11 -14.82 17.22
CA THR A 202 -7.55 -15.62 18.37
C THR A 202 -9.07 -15.76 18.25
N PRO A 203 -9.61 -16.99 18.15
CA PRO A 203 -11.05 -17.17 18.09
C PRO A 203 -11.66 -16.51 19.32
N ALA A 204 -12.66 -15.65 19.13
CA ALA A 204 -13.47 -15.18 20.23
C ALA A 204 -14.04 -16.41 20.95
N PRO A 205 -13.92 -16.52 22.29
CA PRO A 205 -14.43 -17.67 23.00
C PRO A 205 -15.90 -17.85 22.66
N ALA A 206 -16.26 -19.02 22.15
CA ALA A 206 -17.65 -19.35 21.84
C ALA A 206 -18.49 -19.05 23.08
N LEU A 207 -19.49 -18.17 22.93
CA LEU A 207 -20.46 -17.91 23.97
C LEU A 207 -21.08 -19.27 24.32
N VAL A 208 -20.73 -19.77 25.50
CA VAL A 208 -21.33 -20.96 26.09
C VAL A 208 -22.85 -20.72 26.09
N PRO A 209 -23.65 -21.60 25.48
CA PRO A 209 -25.10 -21.52 25.63
C PRO A 209 -25.38 -21.62 27.12
N MET A 210 -25.99 -20.58 27.69
CA MET A 210 -26.52 -20.67 29.05
C MET A 210 -27.56 -21.78 29.07
N ALA A 211 -27.15 -22.94 29.60
CA ALA A 211 -28.04 -24.04 29.90
C ALA A 211 -29.01 -23.59 30.99
N GLY A 212 -30.23 -23.24 30.58
CA GLY A 212 -31.38 -22.94 31.43
C GLY A 212 -32.55 -23.87 31.10
N GLU A 213 -32.46 -25.07 31.67
CA GLU A 213 -33.52 -25.95 32.20
C GLU A 213 -34.89 -26.16 31.48
N ALA A 214 -35.06 -27.40 30.98
CA ALA A 214 -36.17 -28.36 31.13
C ALA A 214 -37.55 -28.19 30.42
N ALA A 215 -37.83 -29.13 29.50
CA ALA A 215 -39.05 -29.97 29.27
C ALA A 215 -39.19 -30.23 27.74
N THR A 216 -39.41 -31.41 27.14
CA THR A 216 -40.00 -32.73 27.44
C THR A 216 -39.52 -33.71 26.34
N PRO A 217 -39.41 -35.05 26.55
CA PRO A 217 -38.95 -35.95 25.51
C PRO A 217 -40.08 -36.31 24.52
N GLY A 218 -39.94 -35.88 23.26
CA GLY A 218 -40.79 -36.26 22.14
C GLY A 218 -39.94 -36.76 20.97
N SER A 219 -40.06 -38.04 20.68
CA SER A 219 -39.34 -38.76 19.62
C SER A 219 -39.88 -38.40 18.24
N THR A 220 -39.02 -37.89 17.35
CA THR A 220 -39.05 -38.19 15.91
C THR A 220 -37.65 -38.04 15.35
N SER A 221 -37.28 -39.04 14.57
CA SER A 221 -36.04 -39.22 13.82
C SER A 221 -35.69 -38.01 12.96
N ASP A 222 -34.59 -37.34 13.30
CA ASP A 222 -33.89 -36.46 12.38
C ASP A 222 -32.79 -37.25 11.68
N GLU A 223 -33.01 -37.44 10.39
CA GLU A 223 -31.96 -37.81 9.44
C GLU A 223 -30.80 -36.84 9.58
N ASP A 224 -29.63 -37.45 9.70
CA ASP A 224 -28.28 -36.91 9.61
C ASP A 224 -28.16 -36.02 8.35
N SER A 225 -28.64 -34.78 8.46
CA SER A 225 -28.41 -33.72 7.49
C SER A 225 -26.98 -33.27 7.71
N ALA A 226 -26.05 -34.00 7.11
CA ALA A 226 -24.69 -33.52 6.94
C ALA A 226 -24.76 -32.08 6.40
N PRO A 227 -24.12 -31.09 7.04
CA PRO A 227 -24.17 -29.73 6.57
C PRO A 227 -23.67 -29.73 5.13
N VAL A 228 -24.48 -29.19 4.22
CA VAL A 228 -24.06 -28.94 2.84
C VAL A 228 -22.77 -28.15 2.95
N ALA A 229 -21.66 -28.74 2.51
CA ALA A 229 -20.37 -28.09 2.54
C ALA A 229 -20.45 -26.86 1.62
N THR A 230 -20.76 -25.69 2.20
CA THR A 230 -20.75 -24.42 1.50
C THR A 230 -19.34 -24.20 0.98
N GLY A 231 -19.19 -23.70 -0.26
CA GLY A 231 -17.88 -23.49 -0.89
C GLY A 231 -16.94 -22.56 -0.11
N TRP A 232 -17.46 -21.88 0.91
CA TRP A 232 -16.80 -20.95 1.81
C TRP A 232 -15.75 -21.58 2.74
N GLY A 233 -15.88 -22.86 3.07
CA GLY A 233 -15.03 -23.56 4.04
C GLY A 233 -15.05 -22.92 5.43
N ASP A 234 -14.12 -23.36 6.30
CA ASP A 234 -13.92 -22.74 7.61
C ASP A 234 -13.37 -21.31 7.47
N PRO A 235 -13.73 -20.39 8.39
CA PRO A 235 -13.16 -19.05 8.41
C PRO A 235 -11.64 -19.13 8.64
N PRO A 236 -10.83 -18.38 7.89
CA PRO A 236 -9.38 -18.43 8.02
C PRO A 236 -8.93 -17.92 9.40
N THR A 237 -8.07 -18.69 10.07
CA THR A 237 -7.48 -18.30 11.36
C THR A 237 -6.18 -17.53 11.20
N ASP A 238 -5.48 -17.75 10.10
CA ASP A 238 -4.24 -17.06 9.74
C ASP A 238 -4.53 -16.07 8.62
N LEU A 239 -4.31 -14.79 8.90
CA LEU A 239 -4.52 -13.70 7.96
C LEU A 239 -3.20 -13.23 7.37
N GLU A 240 -3.27 -12.83 6.11
CA GLU A 240 -2.19 -12.12 5.44
C GLU A 240 -2.06 -10.71 6.04
N PRO A 241 -0.84 -10.12 6.03
CA PRO A 241 -0.64 -8.80 6.63
C PRO A 241 -1.28 -7.69 5.83
N PHE A 242 -1.53 -7.92 4.55
CA PHE A 242 -2.30 -7.03 3.69
C PHE A 242 -3.12 -7.85 2.70
N TYR A 243 -4.26 -7.31 2.29
CA TYR A 243 -5.09 -7.84 1.23
C TYR A 243 -5.17 -6.82 0.11
N PHE A 244 -4.97 -7.30 -1.11
CA PHE A 244 -5.07 -6.53 -2.33
C PHE A 244 -5.88 -7.35 -3.34
N THR A 245 -6.82 -6.72 -4.03
CA THR A 245 -7.54 -7.35 -5.13
C THR A 245 -7.91 -6.32 -6.20
N GLU A 246 -8.00 -6.77 -7.45
CA GLU A 246 -8.70 -6.07 -8.52
C GLU A 246 -10.09 -6.72 -8.62
N PHE A 247 -11.17 -6.00 -8.30
CA PHE A 247 -12.50 -6.63 -8.20
C PHE A 247 -13.05 -6.98 -9.59
N SER A 248 -12.62 -6.29 -10.64
CA SER A 248 -12.96 -6.66 -12.03
C SER A 248 -12.60 -8.11 -12.38
N ASP A 249 -11.52 -8.64 -11.78
CA ASP A 249 -11.07 -10.03 -12.02
C ASP A 249 -11.97 -11.07 -11.33
N TRP A 250 -12.87 -10.64 -10.45
CA TRP A 250 -13.82 -11.52 -9.77
C TRP A 250 -15.01 -11.86 -10.66
N VAL A 251 -15.31 -11.05 -11.68
CA VAL A 251 -16.46 -11.27 -12.57
C VAL A 251 -16.41 -12.66 -13.20
N GLY A 252 -17.50 -13.41 -13.05
CA GLY A 252 -17.61 -14.79 -13.51
C GLY A 252 -16.91 -15.82 -12.61
N GLN A 253 -16.40 -15.43 -11.45
CA GLN A 253 -15.84 -16.33 -10.43
C GLN A 253 -16.78 -16.49 -9.23
N PRO A 254 -16.69 -17.62 -8.50
CA PRO A 254 -17.40 -17.77 -7.24
C PRO A 254 -16.95 -16.71 -6.24
N LEU A 255 -17.86 -16.14 -5.46
CA LEU A 255 -17.52 -15.23 -4.36
C LEU A 255 -16.72 -15.97 -3.28
N SER A 256 -17.10 -17.22 -2.99
CA SER A 256 -16.46 -18.06 -1.97
C SER A 256 -15.01 -18.45 -2.27
N SER A 257 -14.57 -18.37 -3.53
CA SER A 257 -13.17 -18.62 -3.90
C SER A 257 -12.26 -17.41 -3.67
N GLN A 258 -12.83 -16.23 -3.38
CA GLN A 258 -12.06 -15.00 -3.24
C GLN A 258 -11.45 -14.89 -1.83
N PRO A 259 -10.12 -14.76 -1.70
CA PRO A 259 -9.45 -14.71 -0.39
C PRO A 259 -10.01 -13.64 0.54
N LEU A 260 -10.30 -12.45 0.00
CA LEU A 260 -10.87 -11.33 0.77
C LEU A 260 -12.32 -11.62 1.21
N ALA A 261 -13.17 -12.15 0.32
CA ALA A 261 -14.56 -12.46 0.67
C ALA A 261 -14.64 -13.51 1.78
N ARG A 262 -13.73 -14.50 1.80
CA ARG A 262 -13.68 -15.52 2.85
C ARG A 262 -13.43 -14.95 4.26
N LEU A 263 -12.95 -13.71 4.36
CA LEU A 263 -12.75 -13.01 5.63
C LEU A 263 -14.03 -12.38 6.20
N ILE A 264 -15.11 -12.29 5.42
CA ILE A 264 -16.38 -11.73 5.89
C ILE A 264 -16.81 -12.47 7.15
N SER A 265 -17.08 -11.69 8.21
CA SER A 265 -17.52 -12.16 9.52
C SER A 265 -18.68 -13.16 9.43
N ARG A 266 -18.74 -14.09 10.37
CA ARG A 266 -19.73 -15.19 10.40
C ARG A 266 -20.77 -14.94 11.51
N PRO A 267 -22.01 -15.46 11.37
CA PRO A 267 -22.51 -16.37 10.33
C PRO A 267 -22.89 -15.67 9.02
N LEU A 268 -22.67 -16.32 7.87
CA LEU A 268 -23.18 -15.82 6.58
C LEU A 268 -24.65 -16.26 6.40
N PRO A 269 -25.44 -15.54 5.59
CA PRO A 269 -26.81 -15.95 5.28
C PRO A 269 -26.86 -17.29 4.53
N ASP A 270 -27.82 -18.15 4.85
CA ASP A 270 -27.98 -19.48 4.23
C ASP A 270 -28.20 -19.42 2.70
N TRP A 271 -28.67 -18.27 2.21
CA TRP A 271 -28.95 -18.03 0.79
C TRP A 271 -27.76 -17.47 0.00
N ILE A 272 -26.59 -17.26 0.62
CA ILE A 272 -25.46 -16.56 -0.01
C ILE A 272 -24.92 -17.23 -1.29
N ASP A 273 -25.06 -18.55 -1.42
CA ASP A 273 -24.62 -19.31 -2.60
C ASP A 273 -25.75 -19.56 -3.61
N GLN A 274 -26.97 -19.07 -3.35
CA GLN A 274 -28.17 -19.46 -4.10
C GLN A 274 -28.97 -18.26 -4.63
N ALA A 275 -29.07 -17.20 -3.83
CA ALA A 275 -29.87 -16.04 -4.15
C ALA A 275 -29.05 -14.93 -4.80
N ARG A 276 -29.77 -14.05 -5.49
CA ARG A 276 -29.23 -12.78 -5.96
C ARG A 276 -29.16 -11.77 -4.83
N PHE A 277 -28.02 -11.11 -4.67
CA PHE A 277 -27.83 -10.04 -3.69
C PHE A 277 -26.76 -9.03 -4.15
N HIS A 278 -26.73 -7.88 -3.49
CA HIS A 278 -25.66 -6.90 -3.65
C HIS A 278 -24.71 -6.97 -2.47
N LEU A 279 -23.40 -6.85 -2.73
CA LEU A 279 -22.36 -6.80 -1.71
C LEU A 279 -21.64 -5.46 -1.83
N VAL A 280 -21.53 -4.71 -0.74
CA VAL A 280 -20.86 -3.41 -0.73
C VAL A 280 -19.73 -3.44 0.28
N PHE A 281 -18.49 -3.32 -0.20
CA PHE A 281 -17.35 -3.04 0.68
C PHE A 281 -17.29 -1.54 0.93
N HIS A 282 -17.32 -1.12 2.19
CA HIS A 282 -17.32 0.28 2.58
C HIS A 282 -16.40 0.56 3.76
N ARG A 283 -16.01 1.83 3.89
CA ARG A 283 -15.37 2.40 5.08
C ARG A 283 -16.38 3.29 5.79
N ALA A 284 -16.33 3.35 7.11
CA ALA A 284 -17.29 4.12 7.91
C ALA A 284 -17.08 5.64 7.78
N ASP A 285 -15.86 6.09 7.51
CA ASP A 285 -15.45 7.50 7.35
C ASP A 285 -15.43 7.97 5.88
N CYS A 286 -16.03 7.20 4.97
CA CYS A 286 -15.98 7.44 3.52
C CYS A 286 -17.28 8.10 3.03
N GLU A 287 -17.20 9.36 2.60
CA GLU A 287 -18.35 10.14 2.10
C GLU A 287 -18.96 9.52 0.83
N HIS A 288 -18.14 9.13 -0.15
CA HIS A 288 -18.62 8.43 -1.35
C HIS A 288 -19.34 7.11 -1.04
N CYS A 289 -18.89 6.40 0.00
CA CYS A 289 -19.54 5.18 0.47
C CYS A 289 -20.90 5.47 1.08
N HIS A 290 -21.00 6.54 1.87
CA HIS A 290 -22.26 7.01 2.45
C HIS A 290 -23.25 7.41 1.35
N THR A 291 -22.83 8.23 0.38
CA THR A 291 -23.67 8.65 -0.75
C THR A 291 -24.17 7.47 -1.57
N LEU A 292 -23.31 6.50 -1.93
CA LEU A 292 -23.73 5.30 -2.66
C LEU A 292 -24.82 4.52 -1.91
N LEU A 293 -24.64 4.31 -0.60
CA LEU A 293 -25.59 3.58 0.22
C LEU A 293 -26.90 4.37 0.42
N GLU A 294 -26.82 5.68 0.58
CA GLU A 294 -27.99 6.57 0.72
C GLU A 294 -28.80 6.63 -0.57
N ASP A 295 -28.17 6.83 -1.73
CA ASP A 295 -28.86 7.05 -2.99
C ASP A 295 -29.52 5.77 -3.55
N PHE A 296 -28.86 4.62 -3.38
CA PHE A 296 -29.28 3.37 -4.04
C PHE A 296 -29.85 2.31 -3.09
N PHE A 297 -29.53 2.38 -1.80
CA PHE A 297 -29.87 1.34 -0.83
C PHE A 297 -30.60 1.88 0.42
N SER A 298 -31.00 3.16 0.42
CA SER A 298 -31.90 3.66 1.47
C SER A 298 -33.32 3.14 1.28
N GLY A 299 -33.97 2.75 2.39
CA GLY A 299 -35.35 2.29 2.40
C GLY A 299 -35.55 0.80 2.04
N PRO A 300 -36.75 0.41 1.60
CA PRO A 300 -37.08 -0.99 1.33
C PRO A 300 -36.30 -1.56 0.14
N LEU A 301 -35.59 -2.67 0.39
CA LEU A 301 -34.73 -3.30 -0.61
C LEU A 301 -35.52 -4.32 -1.47
N GLY A 302 -35.49 -4.15 -2.79
CA GLY A 302 -36.03 -5.13 -3.74
C GLY A 302 -35.12 -6.35 -3.96
N THR A 303 -33.87 -6.28 -3.53
CA THR A 303 -32.88 -7.35 -3.57
C THR A 303 -32.04 -7.23 -2.29
N PRO A 304 -31.75 -8.33 -1.56
CA PRO A 304 -30.93 -8.26 -0.34
C PRO A 304 -29.59 -7.58 -0.59
N VAL A 305 -29.11 -6.84 0.41
CA VAL A 305 -27.82 -6.14 0.38
C VAL A 305 -27.03 -6.54 1.61
N ILE A 306 -25.76 -6.89 1.41
CA ILE A 306 -24.78 -7.10 2.46
C ILE A 306 -23.79 -5.93 2.41
N ALA A 307 -23.68 -5.18 3.49
CA ALA A 307 -22.67 -4.15 3.65
C ALA A 307 -21.53 -4.70 4.51
N VAL A 308 -20.31 -4.71 3.96
CA VAL A 308 -19.10 -5.19 4.63
C VAL A 308 -18.21 -4.01 4.97
N GLU A 309 -18.06 -3.75 6.26
CA GLU A 309 -17.18 -2.71 6.78
C GLU A 309 -15.71 -3.15 6.74
N ILE A 310 -14.85 -2.27 6.24
CA ILE A 310 -13.39 -2.39 6.33
C ILE A 310 -12.92 -1.69 7.62
N PRO A 311 -12.26 -2.40 8.56
CA PRO A 311 -12.00 -1.93 9.92
C PRO A 311 -10.75 -1.04 10.05
N ASP A 312 -10.56 -0.11 9.12
CA ASP A 312 -9.41 0.82 9.10
C ASP A 312 -9.81 2.30 8.94
N SER A 313 -11.08 2.61 9.19
CA SER A 313 -11.65 3.97 9.28
C SER A 313 -11.27 4.71 10.58
N ASP A 314 -11.22 6.04 10.53
CA ASP A 314 -11.13 6.88 11.72
C ASP A 314 -12.50 6.92 12.45
N PRO A 315 -12.61 6.38 13.68
CA PRO A 315 -13.87 6.39 14.41
C PRO A 315 -14.36 7.81 14.76
N ALA A 316 -13.48 8.83 14.74
CA ALA A 316 -13.87 10.21 14.99
C ALA A 316 -14.66 10.83 13.81
N ASP A 317 -14.41 10.35 12.59
CA ASP A 317 -15.02 10.84 11.35
C ASP A 317 -16.07 9.84 10.79
N ALA A 318 -16.42 8.82 11.57
CA ALA A 318 -17.39 7.80 11.17
C ALA A 318 -18.78 8.41 10.90
N LEU A 319 -19.32 8.10 9.72
CA LEU A 319 -20.64 8.49 9.25
C LEU A 319 -21.68 7.45 9.67
N SER A 320 -22.93 7.87 9.83
CA SER A 320 -24.03 6.94 10.13
C SER A 320 -24.31 6.02 8.94
N MET A 321 -24.63 4.74 9.21
CA MET A 321 -25.07 3.79 8.18
C MET A 321 -26.46 4.17 7.62
N PRO A 322 -26.58 4.57 6.34
CA PRO A 322 -27.88 5.01 5.79
C PRO A 322 -28.79 3.84 5.37
N CYS A 323 -28.23 2.63 5.21
CA CYS A 323 -29.00 1.44 4.82
C CYS A 323 -29.45 0.63 6.05
N GLU A 324 -30.62 0.95 6.60
CA GLU A 324 -31.19 0.24 7.76
C GLU A 324 -31.58 -1.22 7.46
N ALA A 325 -31.86 -1.53 6.20
CA ALA A 325 -32.28 -2.87 5.75
C ALA A 325 -31.10 -3.77 5.33
N CYS A 326 -29.87 -3.25 5.31
CA CYS A 326 -28.68 -4.01 4.93
C CYS A 326 -28.31 -5.01 6.03
N LEU A 327 -27.82 -6.18 5.62
CA LEU A 327 -27.11 -7.09 6.52
C LEU A 327 -25.69 -6.58 6.70
N LEU A 328 -25.34 -6.24 7.95
CA LEU A 328 -24.03 -5.70 8.27
C LEU A 328 -23.05 -6.81 8.61
N HIS A 329 -21.89 -6.74 7.99
CA HIS A 329 -20.74 -7.57 8.27
C HIS A 329 -19.50 -6.69 8.36
N GLU A 330 -18.46 -7.23 8.97
CA GLU A 330 -17.12 -6.61 9.00
C GLU A 330 -16.06 -7.59 8.48
N LEU A 331 -14.94 -7.03 8.02
CA LEU A 331 -13.66 -7.74 7.88
C LEU A 331 -12.91 -7.74 9.22
N PRO A 332 -12.01 -8.72 9.47
CA PRO A 332 -11.24 -8.75 10.69
C PRO A 332 -10.25 -7.59 10.77
N SER A 333 -10.09 -7.01 11.96
CA SER A 333 -9.03 -6.03 12.20
C SER A 333 -7.63 -6.66 12.15
N GLY A 334 -6.63 -5.85 11.85
CA GLY A 334 -5.21 -6.26 11.84
C GLY A 334 -4.57 -6.18 10.46
N PRO A 335 -5.08 -6.89 9.44
CA PRO A 335 -4.59 -6.74 8.07
C PRO A 335 -4.81 -5.33 7.54
N GLN A 336 -4.00 -4.96 6.56
CA GLN A 336 -4.22 -3.74 5.79
C GLN A 336 -4.98 -4.06 4.51
N TYR A 337 -6.08 -3.36 4.30
CA TYR A 337 -6.93 -3.52 3.13
C TYR A 337 -6.55 -2.48 2.08
N VAL A 338 -5.74 -2.88 1.11
CA VAL A 338 -5.25 -2.01 0.04
C VAL A 338 -6.28 -2.02 -1.09
N LEU A 339 -7.44 -1.41 -0.80
CA LEU A 339 -8.63 -1.41 -1.64
C LEU A 339 -9.19 0.01 -1.70
N THR A 340 -9.67 0.42 -2.87
CA THR A 340 -10.45 1.65 -3.01
C THR A 340 -11.90 1.35 -2.63
N THR A 341 -12.52 2.21 -1.82
CA THR A 341 -13.93 2.09 -1.43
C THR A 341 -14.73 3.31 -1.89
N PRO A 342 -16.04 3.16 -2.15
CA PRO A 342 -16.83 1.93 -2.07
C PRO A 342 -16.57 0.97 -3.25
N VAL A 343 -16.87 -0.32 -3.04
CA VAL A 343 -16.97 -1.30 -4.13
C VAL A 343 -18.33 -1.97 -4.05
N LEU A 344 -19.10 -1.87 -5.12
CA LEU A 344 -20.38 -2.53 -5.27
C LEU A 344 -20.23 -3.76 -6.16
N LEU A 345 -20.73 -4.90 -5.70
CA LEU A 345 -20.80 -6.13 -6.46
C LEU A 345 -22.25 -6.62 -6.52
N THR A 346 -22.61 -7.24 -7.64
CA THR A 346 -23.84 -8.02 -7.76
C THR A 346 -23.48 -9.49 -7.89
N ILE A 347 -24.08 -10.30 -7.03
CA ILE A 347 -23.87 -11.74 -6.95
C ILE A 347 -25.18 -12.45 -7.30
N ASP A 348 -25.10 -13.54 -8.05
CA ASP A 348 -26.21 -14.45 -8.28
C ASP A 348 -25.72 -15.90 -8.30
N GLY A 349 -26.43 -16.79 -7.61
CA GLY A 349 -26.03 -18.19 -7.46
C GLY A 349 -24.59 -18.36 -6.94
N GLY A 350 -24.14 -17.47 -6.03
CA GLY A 350 -22.79 -17.46 -5.49
C GLY A 350 -21.69 -16.98 -6.44
N MET A 351 -22.03 -16.54 -7.66
CA MET A 351 -21.10 -16.04 -8.66
C MET A 351 -21.15 -14.52 -8.76
N VAL A 352 -19.99 -13.86 -8.88
CA VAL A 352 -19.93 -12.42 -9.10
C VAL A 352 -20.33 -12.12 -10.55
N LEU A 353 -21.42 -11.39 -10.75
CA LEU A 353 -21.95 -11.03 -12.07
C LEU A 353 -21.39 -9.70 -12.58
N ALA A 354 -21.31 -8.71 -11.71
CA ALA A 354 -20.90 -7.36 -12.04
C ALA A 354 -20.22 -6.69 -10.84
N VAL A 355 -19.39 -5.70 -11.14
CA VAL A 355 -18.59 -4.93 -10.18
C VAL A 355 -18.58 -3.46 -10.62
N CYS A 356 -18.73 -2.56 -9.65
CA CYS A 356 -18.56 -1.13 -9.78
C CYS A 356 -17.55 -0.66 -8.72
N GLU A 357 -16.41 -0.15 -9.19
CA GLU A 357 -15.32 0.44 -8.37
C GLU A 357 -15.31 1.98 -8.45
N ASP A 358 -16.12 2.56 -9.33
CA ASP A 358 -16.30 4.00 -9.48
C ASP A 358 -17.78 4.36 -9.18
N PRO A 359 -18.09 4.80 -7.95
CA PRO A 359 -19.46 5.14 -7.56
C PRO A 359 -19.96 6.46 -8.19
N GLU A 360 -19.08 7.25 -8.81
CA GLU A 360 -19.47 8.50 -9.47
C GLU A 360 -20.02 8.26 -10.89
N ASP A 361 -19.67 7.11 -11.48
CA ASP A 361 -20.28 6.64 -12.72
C ASP A 361 -21.65 6.00 -12.43
N LEU A 362 -22.69 6.83 -12.38
CA LEU A 362 -24.05 6.41 -12.06
C LEU A 362 -24.61 5.39 -13.05
N ASP A 363 -24.16 5.41 -14.31
CA ASP A 363 -24.57 4.41 -15.31
C ASP A 363 -23.95 3.06 -14.96
N LEU A 364 -22.67 3.02 -14.57
CA LEU A 364 -22.01 1.80 -14.10
C LEU A 364 -22.63 1.26 -12.81
N VAL A 365 -23.01 2.13 -11.87
CA VAL A 365 -23.73 1.73 -10.66
C VAL A 365 -25.07 1.08 -11.03
N ALA A 366 -25.86 1.73 -11.89
CA ALA A 366 -27.14 1.22 -12.35
C ALA A 366 -27.00 -0.13 -13.08
N ASP A 367 -26.06 -0.23 -14.03
CA ASP A 367 -25.76 -1.46 -14.77
C ASP A 367 -25.36 -2.60 -13.81
N THR A 368 -24.56 -2.29 -12.78
CA THR A 368 -24.19 -3.27 -11.75
C THR A 368 -25.40 -3.72 -10.95
N ILE A 369 -26.27 -2.80 -10.53
CA ILE A 369 -27.50 -3.11 -9.78
C ILE A 369 -28.51 -3.88 -10.64
N GLU A 370 -28.53 -3.69 -11.95
CA GLU A 370 -29.44 -4.38 -12.86
C GLU A 370 -28.89 -5.71 -13.39
N ALA A 371 -27.59 -5.97 -13.22
CA ALA A 371 -26.96 -7.20 -13.68
C ALA A 371 -27.73 -8.46 -13.24
N GLY A 372 -28.08 -9.31 -14.22
CA GLY A 372 -28.80 -10.56 -14.01
C GLY A 372 -30.31 -10.44 -13.78
N ARG A 373 -30.92 -9.27 -13.98
CA ARG A 373 -32.39 -9.11 -13.97
C ARG A 373 -33.08 -9.47 -15.28
#